data_AF-A0A4R3L197-F1
#
_entry.id   AF-A0A4R3L197-F1
#
_cell.length_a   1.000
_cell.length_b   1.000
_cell.length_c   1.000
_cell.angle_alpha   90.00
_cell.angle_beta   90.00
_cell.angle_gamma   90.00
#
_symmetry.space_group_name_H-M   'P 1'
#
loop_
_entity.id
_entity.type
_entity.pdbx_description
1 polymer ?
#
loop_
_entity_poly.entity_id
_entity_poly.type
_entity_poly.pdbx_seq_one_letter_code
_entity_poly.pdbx_strand_id
1 'polypeptide(L)'
;MSYPVVKGASYILVHAKDMVINNGTTQTTERILNPDSEYLKKLPNHLRDFEEVINYMPNQVYIGNMTPEELGEHPQPWYNKPLEDASRFGKYGEIMPEDEFIGLMKIVDTFDLVKLTKEFTEKVKAKLESHPIMKDRDDLISRLKTGEDLTDIEKLVKEQGAEGIYFDGEMVGCVKRAHDVDENLKAHVLFENIACKASGVLAGLNLIAKNNINPDDVEYIIECSEEACGDMNQRGGGNFAKSIAEMVGFKNTTGSDTRGFCAAPTHALIIASSLVQAGTFKNVVVISGGSTAKLGMNGKNHVENDMPILEDVIGGFAVLVSENDGVNPVLRTDLVGRHTVGTGSSPQAVMTSLVTAPLEKGNLKITDVDKYSVEMQNPDITKPAGAGDVPNANYKMIGALGVMRKDLERSQMLDFIKKHGMVGWAPTQGHIPSGVPYLGFAREDILEGRINNAMIIGKGSLFLGRMTNLFDGVSIIVEKNSGKTEEEKVISEEEIKALIAEAMRDFASHLLQD
;
A
#
# COMPACT_ATOMS: atom_id res chain seq x y z
N MET A 1 20.77 -7.14 19.31
CA MET A 1 19.46 -6.48 19.22
C MET A 1 18.62 -7.32 18.30
N SER A 2 17.48 -7.79 18.78
CA SER A 2 16.45 -8.37 17.93
C SER A 2 15.79 -7.26 17.10
N TYR A 3 15.64 -7.50 15.79
CA TYR A 3 14.93 -6.61 14.88
C TYR A 3 13.62 -7.29 14.44
N PRO A 4 12.51 -6.54 14.34
CA PRO A 4 11.25 -7.06 13.84
C PRO A 4 11.39 -7.53 12.40
N VAL A 5 10.51 -8.42 11.98
CA VAL A 5 10.57 -9.09 10.68
C VAL A 5 9.34 -8.81 9.83
N VAL A 6 9.50 -8.90 8.51
CA VAL A 6 8.39 -8.92 7.56
C VAL A 6 7.90 -10.37 7.43
N LYS A 7 6.76 -10.70 8.04
CA LYS A 7 6.26 -12.08 8.10
C LYS A 7 5.35 -12.45 6.92
N GLY A 8 4.68 -11.47 6.34
CA GLY A 8 3.79 -11.66 5.20
C GLY A 8 3.43 -10.34 4.52
N ALA A 9 3.02 -10.43 3.27
CA ALA A 9 2.56 -9.30 2.49
C ALA A 9 1.39 -9.72 1.58
N SER A 10 0.60 -8.74 1.18
CA SER A 10 -0.46 -8.90 0.19
C SER A 10 -0.65 -7.61 -0.60
N TYR A 11 -1.07 -7.76 -1.86
CA TYR A 11 -1.25 -6.68 -2.81
C TYR A 11 -2.50 -6.95 -3.65
N ILE A 12 -3.40 -5.98 -3.71
CA ILE A 12 -4.67 -6.11 -4.43
C ILE A 12 -4.84 -4.98 -5.42
N LEU A 13 -5.57 -5.27 -6.49
CA LEU A 13 -6.12 -4.28 -7.41
C LEU A 13 -7.63 -4.46 -7.48
N VAL A 14 -8.33 -3.38 -7.75
CA VAL A 14 -9.76 -3.38 -8.03
C VAL A 14 -9.96 -2.63 -9.34
N HIS A 15 -10.55 -3.28 -10.34
CA HIS A 15 -10.99 -2.59 -11.54
C HIS A 15 -12.19 -1.71 -11.21
N ALA A 16 -12.13 -0.42 -11.58
CA ALA A 16 -13.08 0.61 -11.18
C ALA A 16 -13.49 1.46 -12.38
N LYS A 17 -14.01 0.80 -13.43
CA LYS A 17 -14.28 1.36 -14.75
C LYS A 17 -15.25 2.55 -14.72
N ASP A 18 -16.44 2.34 -14.18
CA ASP A 18 -17.47 3.39 -14.08
C ASP A 18 -17.11 4.44 -13.03
N MET A 19 -16.37 4.05 -11.99
CA MET A 19 -15.84 4.99 -10.99
C MET A 19 -14.81 5.97 -11.60
N VAL A 20 -14.07 5.61 -12.65
CA VAL A 20 -13.23 6.58 -13.39
C VAL A 20 -14.08 7.74 -13.90
N ILE A 21 -15.23 7.44 -14.51
CA ILE A 21 -16.10 8.46 -15.09
C ILE A 21 -16.72 9.32 -13.99
N ASN A 22 -17.24 8.67 -12.95
CA ASN A 22 -18.16 9.31 -11.99
C ASN A 22 -17.49 9.82 -10.72
N ASN A 23 -16.34 9.27 -10.34
CA ASN A 23 -15.72 9.56 -9.04
C ASN A 23 -14.26 10.03 -9.14
N GLY A 24 -13.61 9.91 -10.31
CA GLY A 24 -12.29 10.49 -10.54
C GLY A 24 -12.29 12.03 -10.49
N THR A 25 -11.37 12.63 -9.72
CA THR A 25 -11.35 14.10 -9.52
C THR A 25 -11.16 14.87 -10.82
N THR A 26 -10.37 14.34 -11.77
CA THR A 26 -10.18 14.97 -13.08
C THR A 26 -11.49 15.03 -13.87
N GLN A 27 -12.26 13.95 -13.85
CA GLN A 27 -13.50 13.77 -14.60
C GLN A 27 -14.64 14.57 -13.98
N THR A 28 -14.78 14.51 -12.66
CA THR A 28 -15.81 15.27 -11.93
C THR A 28 -15.57 16.78 -12.02
N THR A 29 -14.31 17.22 -11.88
CA THR A 29 -13.95 18.64 -12.05
C THR A 29 -14.19 19.11 -13.48
N GLU A 30 -13.78 18.32 -14.48
CA GLU A 30 -14.03 18.67 -15.89
C GLU A 30 -15.54 18.75 -16.18
N ARG A 31 -16.35 17.86 -15.62
CA ARG A 31 -17.81 17.86 -15.81
C ARG A 31 -18.46 19.11 -15.25
N ILE A 32 -17.95 19.63 -14.13
CA ILE A 32 -18.43 20.87 -13.52
C ILE A 32 -18.02 22.09 -14.35
N LEU A 33 -16.77 22.13 -14.82
CA LEU A 33 -16.22 23.30 -15.51
C LEU A 33 -16.59 23.36 -16.99
N ASN A 34 -16.62 22.20 -17.66
CA ASN A 34 -16.83 22.04 -19.10
C ASN A 34 -17.73 20.82 -19.39
N PRO A 35 -19.05 20.89 -19.15
CA PRO A 35 -19.97 19.75 -19.33
C PRO A 35 -19.92 19.11 -20.74
N ASP A 36 -19.68 19.91 -21.79
CA ASP A 36 -19.60 19.47 -23.18
C ASP A 36 -18.17 19.10 -23.64
N SER A 37 -17.24 18.90 -22.70
CA SER A 37 -15.83 18.61 -22.98
C SER A 37 -15.64 17.44 -23.94
N GLU A 38 -14.84 17.66 -24.99
CA GLU A 38 -14.47 16.60 -25.94
C GLU A 38 -13.72 15.45 -25.25
N TYR A 39 -12.99 15.74 -24.17
CA TYR A 39 -12.36 14.71 -23.35
C TYR A 39 -13.40 13.77 -22.73
N LEU A 40 -14.45 14.30 -22.09
CA LEU A 40 -15.48 13.50 -21.45
C LEU A 40 -16.29 12.67 -22.45
N LYS A 41 -16.51 13.19 -23.67
CA LYS A 41 -17.19 12.43 -24.74
C LYS A 41 -16.36 11.26 -25.26
N LYS A 42 -15.03 11.43 -25.33
CA LYS A 42 -14.11 10.39 -25.81
C LYS A 42 -13.79 9.36 -24.74
N LEU A 43 -13.67 9.78 -23.48
CA LEU A 43 -13.24 8.97 -22.34
C LEU A 43 -13.84 7.54 -22.30
N PRO A 44 -15.15 7.31 -22.51
CA PRO A 44 -15.73 5.97 -22.47
C PRO A 44 -15.09 4.97 -23.46
N ASN A 45 -14.57 5.46 -24.59
CA ASN A 45 -13.91 4.63 -25.61
C ASN A 45 -12.47 4.26 -25.26
N HIS A 46 -11.91 4.82 -24.18
CA HIS A 46 -10.56 4.55 -23.69
C HIS A 46 -10.56 3.74 -22.39
N LEU A 47 -11.73 3.38 -21.86
CA LEU A 47 -11.82 2.55 -20.66
C LEU A 47 -11.63 1.08 -21.03
N ARG A 48 -10.85 0.38 -20.21
CA ARG A 48 -10.58 -1.04 -20.40
C ARG A 48 -11.74 -1.89 -19.90
N ASP A 49 -11.89 -3.07 -20.47
CA ASP A 49 -12.67 -4.13 -19.83
C ASP A 49 -11.84 -4.87 -18.77
N PHE A 50 -12.49 -5.75 -18.01
CA PHE A 50 -11.82 -6.47 -16.93
C PHE A 50 -10.73 -7.43 -17.43
N GLU A 51 -10.90 -7.99 -18.62
CA GLU A 51 -9.94 -8.93 -19.21
C GLU A 51 -8.67 -8.21 -19.64
N GLU A 52 -8.79 -7.01 -20.24
CA GLU A 52 -7.66 -6.13 -20.55
C GLU A 52 -6.89 -5.70 -19.29
N VAL A 53 -7.58 -5.48 -18.17
CA VAL A 53 -6.96 -5.16 -16.87
C VAL A 53 -6.19 -6.36 -16.31
N ILE A 54 -6.72 -7.58 -16.44
CA ILE A 54 -6.04 -8.81 -16.04
C ILE A 54 -4.79 -9.05 -16.91
N ASN A 55 -4.92 -8.94 -18.23
CA ASN A 55 -3.84 -9.23 -19.17
C ASN A 55 -2.74 -8.16 -19.19
N TYR A 56 -2.86 -7.08 -18.42
CA TYR A 56 -1.84 -6.04 -18.33
C TYR A 56 -0.67 -6.47 -17.42
N MET A 57 0.52 -6.68 -18.00
CA MET A 57 1.69 -7.23 -17.28
C MET A 57 2.04 -6.50 -15.96
N PRO A 58 2.05 -5.16 -15.86
CA PRO A 58 2.28 -4.48 -14.59
C PRO A 58 1.27 -4.81 -13.48
N ASN A 59 0.01 -5.09 -13.84
CA ASN A 59 -0.99 -5.54 -12.87
C ASN A 59 -0.68 -6.97 -12.39
N GLN A 60 -0.21 -7.84 -13.30
CA GLN A 60 0.23 -9.19 -12.95
C GLN A 60 1.47 -9.18 -12.06
N VAL A 61 2.40 -8.24 -12.26
CA VAL A 61 3.49 -8.00 -11.29
C VAL A 61 2.92 -7.54 -9.96
N TYR A 62 1.98 -6.60 -9.93
CA TYR A 62 1.46 -6.07 -8.66
C TYR A 62 0.88 -7.16 -7.76
N ILE A 63 0.16 -8.15 -8.32
CA ILE A 63 -0.42 -9.27 -7.54
C ILE A 63 0.50 -10.49 -7.40
N GLY A 64 1.73 -10.43 -7.92
CA GLY A 64 2.78 -11.44 -7.73
C GLY A 64 2.77 -12.63 -8.69
N ASN A 65 2.18 -12.49 -9.88
CA ASN A 65 2.23 -13.51 -10.94
C ASN A 65 3.45 -13.36 -11.86
N MET A 66 4.07 -12.18 -11.86
CA MET A 66 5.33 -11.88 -12.53
C MET A 66 6.25 -11.12 -11.57
N THR A 67 7.55 -11.21 -11.79
CA THR A 67 8.55 -10.41 -11.08
C THR A 67 8.81 -9.09 -11.80
N PRO A 68 9.28 -8.04 -11.08
CA PRO A 68 9.76 -6.81 -11.71
C PRO A 68 10.88 -7.05 -12.72
N GLU A 69 11.76 -8.02 -12.46
CA GLU A 69 12.83 -8.44 -13.35
C GLU A 69 12.28 -8.97 -14.68
N GLU A 70 11.34 -9.92 -14.64
CA GLU A 70 10.67 -10.47 -15.84
C GLU A 70 9.99 -9.37 -16.64
N LEU A 71 9.25 -8.46 -15.98
CA LEU A 71 8.63 -7.31 -16.65
C LEU A 71 9.66 -6.43 -17.39
N GLY A 72 10.86 -6.27 -16.80
CA GLY A 72 11.96 -5.51 -17.38
C GLY A 72 12.56 -6.13 -18.65
N GLU A 73 12.31 -7.41 -18.93
CA GLU A 73 12.72 -8.09 -20.16
C GLU A 73 11.79 -7.75 -21.34
N HIS A 74 10.57 -7.28 -21.06
CA HIS A 74 9.61 -6.87 -22.08
C HIS A 74 9.82 -5.40 -22.50
N PRO A 75 9.83 -5.10 -23.81
CA PRO A 75 9.98 -3.73 -24.28
C PRO A 75 8.75 -2.90 -23.91
N GLN A 76 8.96 -1.67 -23.42
CA GLN A 76 7.89 -0.69 -23.20
C GLN A 76 7.37 -0.08 -24.53
N PRO A 77 6.14 0.47 -24.57
CA PRO A 77 5.13 0.37 -23.51
C PRO A 77 4.54 -1.04 -23.43
N TRP A 78 3.92 -1.38 -22.30
CA TRP A 78 3.31 -2.67 -22.03
C TRP A 78 1.79 -2.70 -22.27
N TYR A 79 1.11 -1.55 -22.21
CA TYR A 79 -0.36 -1.48 -22.31
C TYR A 79 -0.93 -2.03 -23.63
N ASN A 80 -0.12 -2.12 -24.69
CA ASN A 80 -0.50 -2.66 -25.99
C ASN A 80 0.05 -4.08 -26.25
N LYS A 81 0.50 -4.76 -25.20
CA LYS A 81 1.09 -6.11 -25.24
C LYS A 81 0.43 -6.95 -24.14
N PRO A 82 -0.79 -7.45 -24.38
CA PRO A 82 -1.46 -8.29 -23.40
C PRO A 82 -0.64 -9.55 -23.12
N LEU A 83 -0.59 -9.95 -21.85
CA LEU A 83 -0.03 -11.22 -21.41
C LEU A 83 -1.04 -12.33 -21.71
N GLU A 84 -0.59 -13.42 -22.32
CA GLU A 84 -1.40 -14.62 -22.49
C GLU A 84 -1.51 -15.39 -21.16
N ASP A 85 -2.65 -16.05 -20.93
CA ASP A 85 -2.91 -16.88 -19.75
C ASP A 85 -2.77 -16.15 -18.39
N ALA A 86 -3.01 -14.83 -18.36
CA ALA A 86 -3.01 -14.08 -17.12
C ALA A 86 -4.17 -14.48 -16.20
N SER A 87 -4.01 -14.23 -14.91
CA SER A 87 -4.98 -14.63 -13.89
C SER A 87 -5.38 -13.45 -13.02
N ARG A 88 -6.67 -13.38 -12.64
CA ARG A 88 -7.14 -12.43 -11.63
C ARG A 88 -6.62 -12.75 -10.22
N PHE A 89 -6.17 -13.97 -9.96
CA PHE A 89 -5.58 -14.36 -8.67
C PHE A 89 -4.08 -14.54 -8.82
N GLY A 90 -3.33 -14.05 -7.85
CA GLY A 90 -1.88 -14.21 -7.80
C GLY A 90 -1.34 -14.60 -6.44
N LYS A 91 -0.01 -14.65 -6.37
CA LYS A 91 0.73 -15.09 -5.18
C LYS A 91 0.43 -14.20 -3.96
N TYR A 92 0.42 -12.89 -4.15
CA TYR A 92 0.22 -11.93 -3.07
C TYR A 92 -1.22 -11.45 -2.92
N GLY A 93 -2.06 -11.62 -3.94
CA GLY A 93 -3.46 -11.19 -3.83
C GLY A 93 -4.26 -11.42 -5.10
N GLU A 94 -5.01 -10.41 -5.52
CA GLU A 94 -5.96 -10.52 -6.63
C GLU A 94 -6.29 -9.18 -7.30
N ILE A 95 -6.90 -9.28 -8.48
CA ILE A 95 -7.59 -8.21 -9.20
C ILE A 95 -9.10 -8.49 -9.07
N MET A 96 -9.82 -7.66 -8.34
CA MET A 96 -11.27 -7.79 -8.16
C MET A 96 -12.02 -6.95 -9.22
N PRO A 97 -13.09 -7.48 -9.86
CA PRO A 97 -13.90 -6.71 -10.78
C PRO A 97 -14.80 -5.70 -10.04
N GLU A 98 -15.23 -4.67 -10.76
CA GLU A 98 -15.97 -3.53 -10.19
C GLU A 98 -17.29 -3.95 -9.51
N ASP A 99 -18.02 -4.93 -10.05
CA ASP A 99 -19.29 -5.35 -9.45
C ASP A 99 -19.12 -6.07 -8.10
N GLU A 100 -18.18 -7.00 -8.01
CA GLU A 100 -17.79 -7.61 -6.73
C GLU A 100 -17.33 -6.55 -5.72
N PHE A 101 -16.60 -5.53 -6.18
CA PHE A 101 -16.14 -4.45 -5.32
C PHE A 101 -17.26 -3.53 -4.83
N ILE A 102 -18.27 -3.21 -5.66
CA ILE A 102 -19.47 -2.50 -5.22
C ILE A 102 -20.20 -3.33 -4.14
N GLY A 103 -20.26 -4.65 -4.31
CA GLY A 103 -20.74 -5.56 -3.27
C GLY A 103 -19.93 -5.44 -1.98
N LEU A 104 -18.60 -5.40 -2.08
CA LEU A 104 -17.71 -5.22 -0.93
C LEU A 104 -17.89 -3.85 -0.26
N MET A 105 -18.10 -2.78 -1.01
CA MET A 105 -18.45 -1.46 -0.48
C MET A 105 -19.73 -1.51 0.37
N LYS A 106 -20.76 -2.24 -0.09
CA LYS A 106 -21.97 -2.49 0.70
C LYS A 106 -21.69 -3.31 1.95
N ILE A 107 -20.83 -4.33 1.85
CA ILE A 107 -20.44 -5.17 2.99
C ILE A 107 -19.73 -4.35 4.06
N VAL A 108 -18.79 -3.47 3.72
CA VAL A 108 -17.99 -2.71 4.72
C VAL A 108 -18.72 -1.51 5.32
N ASP A 109 -19.85 -1.13 4.76
CA ASP A 109 -20.68 -0.04 5.25
C ASP A 109 -21.41 -0.42 6.56
N THR A 110 -20.96 0.17 7.67
CA THR A 110 -21.53 -0.06 9.01
C THR A 110 -22.76 0.83 9.28
N PHE A 111 -22.94 1.92 8.53
CA PHE A 111 -23.96 2.94 8.79
C PHE A 111 -25.15 2.89 7.83
N ASP A 112 -25.23 1.85 6.99
CA ASP A 112 -26.29 1.63 6.00
C ASP A 112 -26.45 2.85 5.05
N LEU A 113 -25.32 3.43 4.65
CA LEU A 113 -25.17 4.52 3.69
C LEU A 113 -25.24 4.03 2.25
N VAL A 114 -24.70 2.85 1.96
CA VAL A 114 -24.68 2.25 0.62
C VAL A 114 -26.02 1.55 0.38
N LYS A 115 -26.72 1.93 -0.68
CA LYS A 115 -27.97 1.32 -1.14
C LYS A 115 -27.75 0.73 -2.51
N LEU A 116 -28.10 -0.54 -2.70
CA LEU A 116 -27.96 -1.25 -3.97
C LEU A 116 -29.35 -1.73 -4.40
N THR A 117 -29.59 -1.84 -5.71
CA THR A 117 -30.84 -2.43 -6.23
C THR A 117 -30.94 -3.90 -5.83
N LYS A 118 -32.17 -4.43 -5.74
CA LYS A 118 -32.40 -5.86 -5.46
C LYS A 118 -31.68 -6.76 -6.47
N GLU A 119 -31.85 -6.49 -7.75
CA GLU A 119 -31.24 -7.25 -8.85
C GLU A 119 -29.70 -7.26 -8.76
N PHE A 120 -29.10 -6.09 -8.57
CA PHE A 120 -27.63 -6.01 -8.48
C PHE A 120 -27.12 -6.71 -7.22
N THR A 121 -27.81 -6.56 -6.09
CA THR A 121 -27.46 -7.21 -4.83
C THR A 121 -27.47 -8.74 -4.97
N GLU A 122 -28.49 -9.31 -5.61
CA GLU A 122 -28.58 -10.75 -5.87
C GLU A 122 -27.44 -11.24 -6.77
N LYS A 123 -27.13 -10.50 -7.85
CA LYS A 123 -26.03 -10.81 -8.77
C LYS A 123 -24.68 -10.83 -8.06
N VAL A 124 -24.33 -9.78 -7.32
CA VAL A 124 -23.01 -9.69 -6.66
C VAL A 124 -22.91 -10.65 -5.48
N LYS A 125 -24.02 -10.94 -4.79
CA LYS A 125 -24.06 -11.94 -3.72
C LYS A 125 -23.67 -13.32 -4.26
N ALA A 126 -24.25 -13.76 -5.37
CA ALA A 126 -23.90 -15.05 -5.98
C ALA A 126 -22.42 -15.13 -6.37
N LYS A 127 -21.84 -14.04 -6.88
CA LYS A 127 -20.39 -13.98 -7.18
C LYS A 127 -19.54 -14.08 -5.92
N LEU A 128 -19.87 -13.33 -4.87
CA LEU A 128 -19.12 -13.32 -3.61
C LEU A 128 -19.24 -14.65 -2.85
N GLU A 129 -20.37 -15.34 -2.93
CA GLU A 129 -20.55 -16.71 -2.40
C GLU A 129 -19.68 -17.74 -3.14
N SER A 130 -19.27 -17.47 -4.37
CA SER A 130 -18.33 -18.31 -5.13
C SER A 130 -16.86 -17.89 -4.97
N HIS A 131 -16.60 -16.73 -4.37
CA HIS A 131 -15.28 -16.14 -4.30
C HIS A 131 -14.37 -16.95 -3.33
N PRO A 132 -13.13 -17.31 -3.72
CA PRO A 132 -12.28 -18.23 -2.94
C PRO A 132 -12.05 -17.83 -1.48
N ILE A 133 -12.01 -16.52 -1.20
CA ILE A 133 -11.76 -15.97 0.14
C ILE A 133 -13.07 -15.61 0.87
N MET A 134 -14.13 -15.25 0.15
CA MET A 134 -15.37 -14.74 0.77
C MET A 134 -16.41 -15.83 1.00
N LYS A 135 -16.37 -16.93 0.24
CA LYS A 135 -17.35 -18.03 0.32
C LYS A 135 -17.58 -18.60 1.73
N ASP A 136 -16.55 -18.52 2.59
CA ASP A 136 -16.59 -19.03 3.97
C ASP A 136 -16.80 -17.90 5.00
N ARG A 137 -17.17 -16.69 4.55
CA ARG A 137 -17.40 -15.48 5.37
C ARG A 137 -18.86 -15.06 5.37
N ASP A 138 -19.72 -15.92 5.92
CA ASP A 138 -21.15 -15.64 6.10
C ASP A 138 -21.41 -14.35 6.88
N ASP A 139 -20.52 -14.01 7.82
CA ASP A 139 -20.54 -12.77 8.59
C ASP A 139 -20.38 -11.51 7.71
N LEU A 140 -19.68 -11.63 6.57
CA LEU A 140 -19.55 -10.58 5.57
C LEU A 140 -20.69 -10.62 4.56
N ILE A 141 -20.95 -11.78 3.95
CA ILE A 141 -21.93 -11.93 2.86
C ILE A 141 -23.34 -11.52 3.32
N SER A 142 -23.72 -11.86 4.56
CA SER A 142 -25.03 -11.49 5.11
C SER A 142 -25.28 -9.97 5.19
N ARG A 143 -24.23 -9.14 5.18
CA ARG A 143 -24.34 -7.67 5.22
C ARG A 143 -24.83 -7.04 3.91
N LEU A 144 -24.85 -7.79 2.81
CA LEU A 144 -25.43 -7.32 1.53
C LEU A 144 -26.94 -7.07 1.63
N LYS A 145 -27.65 -7.80 2.52
CA LYS A 145 -29.11 -7.77 2.65
C LYS A 145 -29.78 -8.10 1.30
N THR A 146 -31.00 -7.60 1.07
CA THR A 146 -31.82 -7.90 -0.12
C THR A 146 -31.78 -6.84 -1.21
N GLY A 147 -31.22 -5.65 -0.94
CA GLY A 147 -31.32 -4.47 -1.82
C GLY A 147 -32.65 -3.72 -1.72
N GLU A 148 -32.71 -2.58 -2.41
CA GLU A 148 -33.82 -1.60 -2.42
C GLU A 148 -34.42 -1.46 -3.85
N ASP A 149 -35.58 -0.79 -3.96
CA ASP A 149 -36.20 -0.50 -5.26
C ASP A 149 -35.47 0.66 -5.99
N LEU A 150 -35.29 0.54 -7.30
CA LEU A 150 -34.57 1.53 -8.12
C LEU A 150 -35.19 2.94 -7.98
N THR A 151 -36.53 3.03 -7.91
CA THR A 151 -37.24 4.30 -7.74
C THR A 151 -36.87 5.03 -6.45
N ASP A 152 -36.60 4.28 -5.37
CA ASP A 152 -36.19 4.87 -4.09
C ASP A 152 -34.73 5.36 -4.16
N ILE A 153 -33.86 4.60 -4.82
CA ILE A 153 -32.47 4.99 -5.07
C ILE A 153 -32.40 6.26 -5.92
N GLU A 154 -33.16 6.32 -7.02
CA GLU A 154 -33.23 7.52 -7.84
C GLU A 154 -33.72 8.74 -7.06
N LYS A 155 -34.68 8.54 -6.15
CA LYS A 155 -35.19 9.59 -5.27
C LYS A 155 -34.10 10.09 -4.31
N LEU A 156 -33.30 9.19 -3.73
CA LEU A 156 -32.17 9.56 -2.87
C LEU A 156 -31.15 10.43 -3.62
N VAL A 157 -30.84 10.07 -4.87
CA VAL A 157 -29.90 10.83 -5.71
C VAL A 157 -30.48 12.19 -6.09
N LYS A 158 -31.70 12.22 -6.65
CA LYS A 158 -32.32 13.44 -7.19
C LYS A 158 -32.73 14.43 -6.10
N GLU A 159 -33.26 13.96 -4.98
CA GLU A 159 -33.88 14.80 -3.95
C GLU A 159 -33.03 14.97 -2.69
N GLN A 160 -32.14 14.03 -2.37
CA GLN A 160 -31.41 14.01 -1.09
C GLN A 160 -29.88 14.14 -1.24
N GLY A 161 -29.39 14.30 -2.48
CA GLY A 161 -27.97 14.52 -2.76
C GLY A 161 -27.10 13.29 -2.46
N ALA A 162 -27.65 12.09 -2.62
CA ALA A 162 -26.86 10.86 -2.64
C ALA A 162 -25.98 10.81 -3.90
N GLU A 163 -24.83 10.16 -3.79
CA GLU A 163 -23.90 9.92 -4.89
C GLU A 163 -24.30 8.63 -5.59
N GLY A 164 -24.53 8.65 -6.91
CA GLY A 164 -24.91 7.45 -7.67
C GLY A 164 -23.76 6.44 -7.77
N ILE A 165 -24.07 5.15 -7.68
CA ILE A 165 -23.17 4.05 -8.00
C ILE A 165 -23.61 3.49 -9.35
N TYR A 166 -22.67 3.41 -10.28
CA TYR A 166 -22.91 2.96 -11.66
C TYR A 166 -22.10 1.70 -11.97
N PHE A 167 -22.66 0.83 -12.80
CA PHE A 167 -21.99 -0.33 -13.36
C PHE A 167 -22.50 -0.59 -14.77
N ASP A 168 -21.61 -0.71 -15.75
CA ASP A 168 -21.91 -0.76 -17.19
C ASP A 168 -22.79 0.41 -17.65
N GLY A 169 -22.56 1.60 -17.08
CA GLY A 169 -23.33 2.81 -17.36
C GLY A 169 -24.72 2.88 -16.73
N GLU A 170 -25.17 1.84 -16.03
CA GLU A 170 -26.48 1.80 -15.36
C GLU A 170 -26.36 2.14 -13.87
N MET A 171 -27.35 2.86 -13.31
CA MET A 171 -27.38 3.15 -11.88
C MET A 171 -27.80 1.89 -11.10
N VAL A 172 -26.86 1.32 -10.36
CA VAL A 172 -27.06 0.09 -9.56
C VAL A 172 -27.18 0.36 -8.08
N GLY A 173 -26.92 1.61 -7.66
CA GLY A 173 -26.98 1.99 -6.25
C GLY A 173 -26.74 3.47 -6.00
N CYS A 174 -26.62 3.83 -4.72
CA CYS A 174 -26.12 5.12 -4.29
C CYS A 174 -25.43 5.06 -2.92
N VAL A 175 -24.58 6.04 -2.63
CA VAL A 175 -24.07 6.34 -1.29
C VAL A 175 -24.80 7.57 -0.75
N LYS A 176 -25.47 7.45 0.39
CA LYS A 176 -26.14 8.58 1.04
C LYS A 176 -25.12 9.50 1.70
N ARG A 177 -25.46 10.80 1.82
CA ARG A 177 -24.81 11.68 2.80
C ARG A 177 -25.12 11.23 4.23
N ALA A 178 -24.21 11.45 5.16
CA ALA A 178 -24.42 11.17 6.58
C ALA A 178 -24.79 12.43 7.38
N HIS A 179 -24.72 13.62 6.76
CA HIS A 179 -25.11 14.88 7.38
C HIS A 179 -25.56 15.91 6.32
N ASP A 180 -26.45 16.82 6.69
CA ASP A 180 -27.05 17.79 5.75
C ASP A 180 -26.11 18.95 5.40
N VAL A 181 -25.23 19.34 6.32
CA VAL A 181 -24.36 20.52 6.18
C VAL A 181 -22.87 20.22 6.29
N ASP A 182 -22.48 19.02 6.72
CA ASP A 182 -21.06 18.71 6.92
C ASP A 182 -20.42 18.29 5.61
N GLU A 183 -19.44 19.07 5.16
CA GLU A 183 -18.77 18.82 3.89
C GLU A 183 -18.00 17.51 3.87
N ASN A 184 -17.46 17.07 5.02
CA ASN A 184 -16.71 15.82 5.14
C ASN A 184 -17.64 14.60 5.25
N LEU A 185 -18.95 14.82 5.44
CA LEU A 185 -19.98 13.78 5.48
C LEU A 185 -20.96 13.88 4.30
N LYS A 186 -20.57 14.60 3.23
CA LYS A 186 -21.26 14.58 1.94
C LYS A 186 -21.10 13.21 1.28
N ALA A 187 -22.05 12.87 0.42
CA ALA A 187 -22.12 11.56 -0.23
C ALA A 187 -20.83 11.19 -1.00
N HIS A 188 -20.23 12.14 -1.73
CA HIS A 188 -18.97 11.89 -2.45
C HIS A 188 -17.83 11.53 -1.49
N VAL A 189 -17.61 12.28 -0.41
CA VAL A 189 -16.54 11.99 0.58
C VAL A 189 -16.76 10.62 1.21
N LEU A 190 -18.02 10.29 1.54
CA LEU A 190 -18.35 8.98 2.09
C LEU A 190 -18.15 7.86 1.08
N PHE A 191 -18.41 8.10 -0.20
CA PHE A 191 -18.10 7.16 -1.27
C PHE A 191 -16.59 6.86 -1.28
N GLU A 192 -15.74 7.88 -1.30
CA GLU A 192 -14.27 7.70 -1.33
C GLU A 192 -13.78 6.97 -0.08
N ASN A 193 -14.27 7.36 1.10
CA ASN A 193 -13.95 6.69 2.36
C ASN A 193 -14.37 5.21 2.36
N ILE A 194 -15.55 4.88 1.83
CA ILE A 194 -16.04 3.50 1.74
C ILE A 194 -15.22 2.69 0.73
N ALA A 195 -14.84 3.27 -0.41
CA ALA A 195 -13.97 2.62 -1.39
C ALA A 195 -12.57 2.34 -0.81
N CYS A 196 -11.99 3.30 -0.07
CA CYS A 196 -10.73 3.11 0.64
C CYS A 196 -10.83 2.01 1.70
N LYS A 197 -11.89 2.03 2.53
CA LYS A 197 -12.15 0.97 3.51
C LYS A 197 -12.30 -0.40 2.82
N ALA A 198 -13.10 -0.50 1.76
CA ALA A 198 -13.38 -1.74 1.05
C ALA A 198 -12.11 -2.36 0.46
N SER A 199 -11.30 -1.56 -0.23
CA SER A 199 -10.04 -2.02 -0.82
C SER A 199 -9.00 -2.38 0.25
N GLY A 200 -8.96 -1.66 1.37
CA GLY A 200 -8.15 -2.03 2.53
C GLY A 200 -8.59 -3.34 3.17
N VAL A 201 -9.90 -3.59 3.28
CA VAL A 201 -10.44 -4.88 3.76
C VAL A 201 -10.05 -6.01 2.80
N LEU A 202 -10.15 -5.81 1.48
CA LEU A 202 -9.72 -6.80 0.51
C LEU A 202 -8.24 -7.17 0.65
N ALA A 203 -7.38 -6.17 0.88
CA ALA A 203 -5.96 -6.39 1.15
C ALA A 203 -5.75 -7.20 2.44
N GLY A 204 -6.44 -6.85 3.53
CA GLY A 204 -6.35 -7.59 4.79
C GLY A 204 -6.85 -9.04 4.71
N LEU A 205 -7.92 -9.29 3.94
CA LEU A 205 -8.41 -10.64 3.69
C LEU A 205 -7.41 -11.46 2.86
N ASN A 206 -6.79 -10.86 1.84
CA ASN A 206 -5.72 -11.50 1.08
C ASN A 206 -4.46 -11.73 1.94
N LEU A 207 -4.12 -10.83 2.87
CA LEU A 207 -3.02 -11.05 3.81
C LEU A 207 -3.22 -12.35 4.59
N ILE A 208 -4.42 -12.59 5.14
CA ILE A 208 -4.75 -13.83 5.86
C ILE A 208 -4.81 -15.03 4.91
N ALA A 209 -5.42 -14.89 3.74
CA ALA A 209 -5.64 -16.03 2.85
C ALA A 209 -4.34 -16.53 2.18
N LYS A 210 -3.40 -15.61 1.89
CA LYS A 210 -2.16 -15.89 1.17
C LYS A 210 -0.98 -16.20 2.10
N ASN A 211 -1.15 -15.96 3.40
CA ASN A 211 -0.11 -16.18 4.40
C ASN A 211 -0.70 -16.97 5.57
N ASN A 212 0.06 -17.85 6.20
CA ASN A 212 -0.42 -18.63 7.35
C ASN A 212 -0.50 -17.76 8.63
N ILE A 213 -1.42 -16.79 8.65
CA ILE A 213 -1.60 -15.81 9.71
C ILE A 213 -2.91 -16.08 10.43
N ASN A 214 -2.84 -16.22 11.76
CA ASN A 214 -4.04 -16.22 12.59
C ASN A 214 -4.48 -14.76 12.84
N PRO A 215 -5.70 -14.35 12.43
CA PRO A 215 -6.17 -12.97 12.62
C PRO A 215 -6.26 -12.55 14.09
N ASP A 216 -6.48 -13.50 15.01
CA ASP A 216 -6.55 -13.19 16.45
C ASP A 216 -5.18 -12.85 17.06
N ASP A 217 -4.07 -13.16 16.35
CA ASP A 217 -2.72 -12.84 16.82
C ASP A 217 -2.31 -11.39 16.53
N VAL A 218 -3.10 -10.64 15.74
CA VAL A 218 -2.83 -9.23 15.42
C VAL A 218 -3.29 -8.34 16.57
N GLU A 219 -2.38 -7.50 17.07
CA GLU A 219 -2.63 -6.64 18.24
C GLU A 219 -2.69 -5.16 17.88
N TYR A 220 -2.02 -4.76 16.78
CA TYR A 220 -2.04 -3.39 16.30
C TYR A 220 -2.16 -3.30 14.78
N ILE A 221 -2.83 -2.25 14.31
CA ILE A 221 -2.95 -1.94 12.89
C ILE A 221 -2.63 -0.47 12.62
N ILE A 222 -1.86 -0.23 11.56
CA ILE A 222 -1.52 1.10 11.05
C ILE A 222 -2.05 1.18 9.64
N GLU A 223 -3.02 2.07 9.42
CA GLU A 223 -3.51 2.35 8.08
C GLU A 223 -2.78 3.57 7.50
N CYS A 224 -2.43 3.55 6.22
CA CYS A 224 -1.51 4.54 5.63
C CYS A 224 -1.89 5.08 4.25
N SER A 225 -3.18 5.08 3.90
CA SER A 225 -3.67 5.73 2.68
C SER A 225 -3.61 7.26 2.77
N GLU A 226 -4.06 7.92 1.71
CA GLU A 226 -4.13 9.39 1.63
C GLU A 226 -5.43 9.94 2.21
N GLU A 227 -6.40 9.08 2.53
CA GLU A 227 -7.74 9.48 2.92
C GLU A 227 -7.82 9.87 4.39
N ALA A 228 -8.59 10.89 4.73
CA ALA A 228 -8.77 11.32 6.11
C ALA A 228 -10.27 11.37 6.44
N CYS A 229 -10.77 10.35 7.14
CA CYS A 229 -12.18 10.31 7.52
C CYS A 229 -12.42 11.04 8.84
N GLY A 230 -13.62 11.61 8.98
CA GLY A 230 -13.99 12.45 10.13
C GLY A 230 -15.05 13.46 9.77
N ASP A 231 -15.57 14.17 10.76
CA ASP A 231 -16.54 15.24 10.59
C ASP A 231 -15.83 16.62 10.51
N MET A 232 -16.60 17.70 10.38
CA MET A 232 -16.09 19.07 10.31
C MET A 232 -15.29 19.51 11.53
N ASN A 233 -15.52 18.90 12.70
CA ASN A 233 -14.84 19.21 13.94
C ASN A 233 -13.55 18.38 14.12
N GLN A 234 -13.52 17.17 13.57
CA GLN A 234 -12.48 16.16 13.78
C GLN A 234 -12.04 15.54 12.45
N ARG A 235 -11.60 16.36 11.49
CA ARG A 235 -11.06 15.88 10.19
C ARG A 235 -9.86 14.96 10.43
N GLY A 236 -9.92 13.74 9.90
CA GLY A 236 -8.88 12.72 10.13
C GLY A 236 -8.90 12.08 11.54
N GLY A 237 -9.90 12.38 12.37
CA GLY A 237 -10.12 11.73 13.66
C GLY A 237 -10.90 10.42 13.55
N GLY A 238 -11.54 10.15 12.40
CA GLY A 238 -12.09 8.85 12.07
C GLY A 238 -10.96 7.87 11.75
N ASN A 239 -11.04 6.67 12.31
CA ASN A 239 -9.95 5.68 12.30
C ASN A 239 -10.20 4.62 11.23
N PHE A 240 -9.55 4.75 10.07
CA PHE A 240 -9.63 3.74 9.00
C PHE A 240 -9.08 2.41 9.45
N ALA A 241 -7.92 2.41 10.12
CA ALA A 241 -7.25 1.20 10.55
C ALA A 241 -8.16 0.27 11.36
N LYS A 242 -8.87 0.82 12.35
CA LYS A 242 -9.81 0.08 13.19
C LYS A 242 -11.05 -0.34 12.42
N SER A 243 -11.56 0.51 11.52
CA SER A 243 -12.71 0.18 10.69
C SER A 243 -12.42 -0.98 9.73
N ILE A 244 -11.19 -1.07 9.22
CA ILE A 244 -10.74 -2.16 8.34
C ILE A 244 -10.53 -3.43 9.18
N ALA A 245 -9.84 -3.33 10.32
CA ALA A 245 -9.62 -4.45 11.22
C ALA A 245 -10.91 -5.14 11.67
N GLU A 246 -11.97 -4.36 11.96
CA GLU A 246 -13.31 -4.86 12.29
C GLU A 246 -13.83 -5.82 11.21
N MET A 247 -13.73 -5.43 9.94
CA MET A 247 -14.28 -6.20 8.82
C MET A 247 -13.38 -7.38 8.43
N VAL A 248 -12.06 -7.21 8.51
CA VAL A 248 -11.10 -8.29 8.22
C VAL A 248 -11.24 -9.42 9.25
N GLY A 249 -11.51 -9.07 10.52
CA GLY A 249 -11.68 -10.02 11.62
C GLY A 249 -10.54 -10.00 12.65
N PHE A 250 -9.76 -8.92 12.72
CA PHE A 250 -8.67 -8.77 13.68
C PHE A 250 -9.22 -8.34 15.06
N LYS A 251 -9.82 -9.29 15.79
CA LYS A 251 -10.64 -9.01 16.99
C LYS A 251 -9.86 -8.42 18.16
N ASN A 252 -8.58 -8.76 18.29
CA ASN A 252 -7.71 -8.31 19.39
C ASN A 252 -6.93 -7.03 19.06
N THR A 253 -7.24 -6.40 17.93
CA THR A 253 -6.47 -5.28 17.40
C THR A 253 -7.00 -3.91 17.85
N THR A 254 -6.08 -3.02 18.22
CA THR A 254 -6.31 -1.56 18.21
C THR A 254 -5.48 -0.92 17.10
N GLY A 255 -5.63 0.38 16.82
CA GLY A 255 -4.89 0.95 15.69
C GLY A 255 -5.01 2.44 15.52
N SER A 256 -4.24 2.97 14.56
CA SER A 256 -4.24 4.37 14.18
C SER A 256 -3.88 4.56 12.71
N ASP A 257 -4.12 5.77 12.21
CA ASP A 257 -3.84 6.15 10.84
C ASP A 257 -2.53 6.94 10.78
N THR A 258 -1.71 6.70 9.75
CA THR A 258 -0.48 7.44 9.46
C THR A 258 -0.60 8.11 8.09
N ARG A 259 -0.30 9.41 8.02
CA ARG A 259 -0.41 10.20 6.78
C ARG A 259 0.93 10.83 6.42
N GLY A 260 1.26 10.79 5.13
CA GLY A 260 2.54 11.24 4.59
C GLY A 260 2.64 11.13 3.06
N PHE A 261 1.50 11.14 2.36
CA PHE A 261 1.44 10.93 0.90
C PHE A 261 2.16 9.63 0.49
N CYS A 262 2.93 9.61 -0.61
CA CYS A 262 3.70 8.41 -0.99
C CYS A 262 4.80 7.99 0.00
N ALA A 263 5.12 8.80 1.02
CA ALA A 263 6.03 8.38 2.09
C ALA A 263 5.32 7.62 3.22
N ALA A 264 3.98 7.70 3.33
CA ALA A 264 3.21 7.13 4.43
C ALA A 264 3.44 5.62 4.63
N PRO A 265 3.53 4.78 3.57
CA PRO A 265 3.81 3.35 3.74
C PRO A 265 5.15 3.07 4.44
N THR A 266 6.22 3.77 4.05
CA THR A 266 7.54 3.58 4.67
C THR A 266 7.56 4.14 6.09
N HIS A 267 6.87 5.25 6.37
CA HIS A 267 6.64 5.70 7.74
C HIS A 267 5.92 4.65 8.59
N ALA A 268 4.83 4.08 8.08
CA ALA A 268 4.06 3.07 8.78
C ALA A 268 4.89 1.80 9.06
N LEU A 269 5.74 1.36 8.12
CA LEU A 269 6.70 0.27 8.37
C LEU A 269 7.68 0.59 9.49
N ILE A 270 8.25 1.80 9.53
CA ILE A 270 9.17 2.22 10.60
C ILE A 270 8.44 2.28 11.95
N ILE A 271 7.22 2.80 11.99
CA ILE A 271 6.40 2.88 13.22
C ILE A 271 6.05 1.47 13.70
N ALA A 272 5.54 0.61 12.82
CA ALA A 272 5.24 -0.80 13.15
C ALA A 272 6.47 -1.52 13.68
N SER A 273 7.61 -1.37 13.01
CA SER A 273 8.88 -1.94 13.45
C SER A 273 9.28 -1.44 14.84
N SER A 274 9.13 -0.14 15.09
CA SER A 274 9.48 0.46 16.39
C SER A 274 8.58 -0.06 17.52
N LEU A 275 7.27 -0.21 17.26
CA LEU A 275 6.31 -0.77 18.22
C LEU A 275 6.63 -2.22 18.57
N VAL A 276 6.97 -3.02 17.57
CA VAL A 276 7.37 -4.42 17.77
C VAL A 276 8.70 -4.53 18.50
N GLN A 277 9.69 -3.78 18.08
CA GLN A 277 11.01 -3.80 18.70
C GLN A 277 10.97 -3.32 20.17
N ALA A 278 10.06 -2.41 20.51
CA ALA A 278 9.85 -1.95 21.88
C ALA A 278 9.11 -2.98 22.76
N GLY A 279 8.59 -4.07 22.19
CA GLY A 279 7.77 -5.06 22.89
C GLY A 279 6.38 -4.54 23.27
N THR A 280 5.91 -3.46 22.63
CA THR A 280 4.55 -2.93 22.88
C THR A 280 3.48 -3.82 22.26
N PHE A 281 3.76 -4.34 21.06
CA PHE A 281 2.92 -5.29 20.32
C PHE A 281 3.82 -6.32 19.64
N LYS A 282 3.36 -7.55 19.49
CA LYS A 282 4.08 -8.63 18.82
C LYS A 282 3.83 -8.67 17.33
N ASN A 283 2.60 -8.37 16.93
CA ASN A 283 2.17 -8.41 15.54
C ASN A 283 1.45 -7.10 15.20
N VAL A 284 2.03 -6.37 14.25
CA VAL A 284 1.51 -5.10 13.75
C VAL A 284 1.26 -5.21 12.26
N VAL A 285 0.02 -4.99 11.83
CA VAL A 285 -0.34 -4.94 10.40
C VAL A 285 -0.21 -3.50 9.91
N VAL A 286 0.56 -3.29 8.85
CA VAL A 286 0.54 -2.06 8.05
C VAL A 286 -0.38 -2.29 6.87
N ILE A 287 -1.38 -1.43 6.65
CA ILE A 287 -2.42 -1.66 5.63
C ILE A 287 -2.76 -0.37 4.89
N SER A 288 -3.25 -0.50 3.66
CA SER A 288 -3.80 0.61 2.90
C SER A 288 -4.80 0.14 1.85
N GLY A 289 -5.88 0.90 1.71
CA GLY A 289 -6.75 0.88 0.52
C GLY A 289 -6.47 2.08 -0.37
N GLY A 290 -7.14 2.15 -1.53
CA GLY A 290 -6.96 3.22 -2.49
C GLY A 290 -8.13 4.21 -2.53
N SER A 291 -7.99 5.24 -3.36
CA SER A 291 -8.95 6.35 -3.46
C SER A 291 -9.52 6.46 -4.86
N THR A 292 -10.80 6.82 -4.94
CA THR A 292 -11.47 7.14 -6.20
C THR A 292 -10.95 8.42 -6.82
N ALA A 293 -10.49 9.38 -6.00
CA ALA A 293 -10.02 10.68 -6.44
C ALA A 293 -8.87 10.60 -7.47
N LYS A 294 -8.10 9.50 -7.45
CA LYS A 294 -6.95 9.27 -8.35
C LYS A 294 -7.30 8.49 -9.61
N LEU A 295 -8.52 7.99 -9.73
CA LEU A 295 -8.95 7.30 -10.93
C LEU A 295 -8.96 8.27 -12.12
N GLY A 296 -8.29 7.85 -13.20
CA GLY A 296 -8.10 8.64 -14.41
C GLY A 296 -7.46 10.00 -14.19
N MET A 297 -6.58 10.16 -13.19
CA MET A 297 -5.93 11.43 -12.86
C MET A 297 -5.23 12.06 -14.08
N ASN A 298 -4.50 11.26 -14.86
CA ASN A 298 -3.83 11.64 -16.12
C ASN A 298 -4.68 11.28 -17.35
N GLY A 299 -5.99 11.04 -17.19
CA GLY A 299 -6.84 10.54 -18.27
C GLY A 299 -6.90 11.44 -19.49
N LYS A 300 -6.77 12.76 -19.32
CA LYS A 300 -6.66 13.71 -20.44
C LYS A 300 -5.46 13.38 -21.33
N ASN A 301 -4.29 13.14 -20.73
CA ASN A 301 -3.09 12.77 -21.46
C ASN A 301 -3.23 11.41 -22.14
N HIS A 302 -3.87 10.43 -21.48
CA HIS A 302 -4.13 9.14 -22.13
C HIS A 302 -5.01 9.29 -23.37
N VAL A 303 -6.14 10.00 -23.28
CA VAL A 303 -7.04 10.25 -24.41
C VAL A 303 -6.37 11.04 -25.54
N GLU A 304 -5.58 12.07 -25.21
CA GLU A 304 -4.82 12.86 -26.20
C GLU A 304 -3.80 12.01 -26.98
N ASN A 305 -3.23 10.99 -26.34
CA ASN A 305 -2.25 10.08 -26.94
C ASN A 305 -2.88 8.80 -27.52
N ASP A 306 -4.21 8.72 -27.62
CA ASP A 306 -4.95 7.54 -28.08
C ASP A 306 -4.62 6.26 -27.28
N MET A 307 -4.45 6.41 -25.96
CA MET A 307 -4.11 5.35 -25.03
C MET A 307 -5.33 4.93 -24.20
N PRO A 308 -5.39 3.67 -23.74
CA PRO A 308 -6.35 3.29 -22.71
C PRO A 308 -6.09 4.06 -21.41
N ILE A 309 -7.12 4.26 -20.59
CA ILE A 309 -6.98 4.80 -19.25
C ILE A 309 -6.37 3.73 -18.35
N LEU A 310 -5.09 3.89 -18.00
CA LEU A 310 -4.38 2.92 -17.16
C LEU A 310 -4.58 3.14 -15.66
N GLU A 311 -5.16 4.28 -15.27
CA GLU A 311 -5.50 4.66 -13.89
C GLU A 311 -6.97 4.32 -13.58
N ASP A 312 -7.43 3.17 -14.05
CA ASP A 312 -8.78 2.61 -13.84
C ASP A 312 -8.79 1.53 -12.74
N VAL A 313 -7.71 1.47 -11.93
CA VAL A 313 -7.58 0.55 -10.81
C VAL A 313 -7.38 1.28 -9.48
N ILE A 314 -8.05 0.77 -8.44
CA ILE A 314 -7.79 1.11 -7.04
C ILE A 314 -6.83 0.05 -6.49
N GLY A 315 -5.67 0.49 -5.99
CA GLY A 315 -4.67 -0.40 -5.40
C GLY A 315 -4.80 -0.48 -3.88
N GLY A 316 -4.34 -1.58 -3.30
CA GLY A 316 -4.25 -1.76 -1.85
C GLY A 316 -3.13 -2.73 -1.50
N PHE A 317 -2.65 -2.64 -0.25
CA PHE A 317 -1.65 -3.57 0.25
C PHE A 317 -1.81 -3.79 1.75
N ALA A 318 -1.29 -4.91 2.24
CA ALA A 318 -1.10 -5.14 3.67
C ALA A 318 0.18 -5.91 3.94
N VAL A 319 0.85 -5.60 5.05
CA VAL A 319 2.12 -6.18 5.48
C VAL A 319 2.01 -6.53 6.96
N LEU A 320 2.40 -7.75 7.34
CA LEU A 320 2.53 -8.15 8.73
C LEU A 320 3.99 -7.95 9.19
N VAL A 321 4.17 -7.08 10.19
CA VAL A 321 5.43 -6.90 10.92
C VAL A 321 5.31 -7.65 12.25
N SER A 322 6.25 -8.54 12.53
CA SER A 322 6.22 -9.42 13.70
C SER A 322 7.53 -9.40 14.49
N GLU A 323 7.50 -9.94 15.71
CA GLU A 323 8.71 -10.29 16.45
C GLU A 323 9.65 -11.16 15.61
N ASN A 324 10.95 -11.04 15.88
CA ASN A 324 11.96 -11.81 15.19
C ASN A 324 11.77 -13.31 15.39
N ASP A 325 11.55 -14.03 14.30
CA ASP A 325 11.37 -15.48 14.28
C ASP A 325 12.62 -16.25 13.82
N GLY A 326 13.74 -15.56 13.58
CA GLY A 326 14.98 -16.13 13.09
C GLY A 326 14.96 -16.56 11.61
N VAL A 327 13.84 -16.39 10.91
CA VAL A 327 13.66 -16.86 9.52
C VAL A 327 13.39 -15.69 8.58
N ASN A 328 12.37 -14.90 8.89
CA ASN A 328 11.91 -13.82 8.03
C ASN A 328 12.88 -12.63 8.05
N PRO A 329 13.02 -11.90 6.93
CA PRO A 329 13.93 -10.76 6.84
C PRO A 329 13.64 -9.70 7.90
N VAL A 330 14.71 -9.15 8.48
CA VAL A 330 14.64 -8.14 9.53
C VAL A 330 14.54 -6.73 8.96
N LEU A 331 13.79 -5.87 9.64
CA LEU A 331 13.70 -4.43 9.39
C LEU A 331 14.73 -3.72 10.27
N ARG A 332 15.80 -3.20 9.65
CA ARG A 332 16.93 -2.53 10.32
C ARG A 332 16.54 -1.12 10.77
N THR A 333 15.80 -1.03 11.88
CA THR A 333 15.37 0.23 12.52
C THR A 333 16.54 1.14 12.93
N ASP A 334 17.75 0.60 13.04
CA ASP A 334 18.98 1.36 13.24
C ASP A 334 19.49 2.04 11.96
N LEU A 335 19.11 1.57 10.78
CA LEU A 335 19.52 2.07 9.46
C LEU A 335 18.38 2.80 8.75
N VAL A 336 17.70 3.69 9.48
CA VAL A 336 16.61 4.53 8.95
C VAL A 336 17.15 5.85 8.39
N GLY A 337 16.88 6.10 7.11
CA GLY A 337 17.11 7.40 6.48
C GLY A 337 15.98 8.37 6.78
N ARG A 338 16.29 9.65 6.95
CA ARG A 338 15.33 10.67 7.37
C ARG A 338 15.55 11.97 6.62
N HIS A 339 14.54 12.41 5.87
CA HIS A 339 14.47 13.78 5.40
C HIS A 339 14.01 14.68 6.54
N THR A 340 14.93 15.47 7.08
CA THR A 340 14.64 16.39 8.19
C THR A 340 14.27 17.78 7.67
N VAL A 341 13.57 18.58 8.47
CA VAL A 341 13.24 19.98 8.14
C VAL A 341 14.47 20.79 7.69
N GLY A 342 15.65 20.50 8.27
CA GLY A 342 16.91 21.17 7.92
C GLY A 342 17.63 20.63 6.69
N THR A 343 17.14 19.57 6.05
CA THR A 343 17.82 18.93 4.89
C THR A 343 17.73 19.80 3.62
N GLY A 344 16.72 20.66 3.54
CA GLY A 344 16.38 21.40 2.32
C GLY A 344 15.64 20.53 1.29
N SER A 345 15.35 21.09 0.12
CA SER A 345 14.49 20.47 -0.89
C SER A 345 15.21 20.05 -2.18
N SER A 346 16.54 20.16 -2.25
CA SER A 346 17.26 19.74 -3.45
C SER A 346 17.24 18.21 -3.58
N PRO A 347 17.02 17.65 -4.79
CA PRO A 347 16.95 16.20 -4.98
C PRO A 347 18.19 15.46 -4.44
N GLN A 348 19.37 16.06 -4.60
CA GLN A 348 20.61 15.49 -4.07
C GLN A 348 20.63 15.44 -2.54
N ALA A 349 20.21 16.51 -1.84
CA ALA A 349 20.20 16.54 -0.38
C ALA A 349 19.20 15.54 0.20
N VAL A 350 18.00 15.46 -0.41
CA VAL A 350 16.98 14.46 -0.06
C VAL A 350 17.55 13.04 -0.24
N MET A 351 18.11 12.71 -1.40
CA MET A 351 18.64 11.37 -1.62
C MET A 351 19.86 11.06 -0.75
N THR A 352 20.66 12.07 -0.39
CA THR A 352 21.76 11.91 0.55
C THR A 352 21.25 11.51 1.95
N SER A 353 20.18 12.16 2.43
CA SER A 353 19.62 11.86 3.76
C SER A 353 18.85 10.54 3.82
N LEU A 354 18.25 10.13 2.69
CA LEU A 354 17.48 8.89 2.59
C LEU A 354 18.35 7.67 2.28
N VAL A 355 19.43 7.82 1.53
CA VAL A 355 20.22 6.67 1.07
C VAL A 355 21.58 6.64 1.74
N THR A 356 22.40 7.68 1.57
CA THR A 356 23.81 7.58 1.99
C THR A 356 23.99 7.71 3.49
N ALA A 357 23.22 8.57 4.16
CA ALA A 357 23.32 8.76 5.61
C ALA A 357 23.03 7.48 6.43
N PRO A 358 21.95 6.70 6.17
CA PRO A 358 21.77 5.42 6.87
C PRO A 358 22.84 4.38 6.50
N LEU A 359 23.33 4.36 5.27
CA LEU A 359 24.41 3.42 4.87
C LEU A 359 25.72 3.72 5.58
N GLU A 360 26.10 5.00 5.71
CA GLU A 360 27.28 5.41 6.48
C GLU A 360 27.20 4.96 7.94
N LYS A 361 26.02 5.09 8.56
CA LYS A 361 25.79 4.62 9.93
C LYS A 361 26.00 3.11 10.05
N GLY A 362 25.66 2.36 9.02
CA GLY A 362 25.88 0.92 8.93
C GLY A 362 27.27 0.51 8.42
N ASN A 363 28.15 1.47 8.09
CA ASN A 363 29.42 1.23 7.39
C ASN A 363 29.24 0.43 6.07
N LEU A 364 28.18 0.74 5.34
CA LEU A 364 27.83 0.15 4.05
C LEU A 364 28.08 1.14 2.92
N LYS A 365 28.42 0.62 1.74
CA LYS A 365 28.48 1.36 0.47
C LYS A 365 27.14 1.29 -0.23
N ILE A 366 26.92 2.19 -1.19
CA ILE A 366 25.77 2.12 -2.10
C ILE A 366 25.74 0.78 -2.87
N THR A 367 26.90 0.21 -3.17
CA THR A 367 27.01 -1.07 -3.89
C THR A 367 26.79 -2.31 -3.02
N ASP A 368 26.67 -2.15 -1.70
CA ASP A 368 26.38 -3.24 -0.75
C ASP A 368 24.87 -3.48 -0.58
N VAL A 369 24.03 -2.59 -1.11
CA VAL A 369 22.56 -2.77 -1.14
C VAL A 369 22.18 -3.50 -2.41
N ASP A 370 21.63 -4.70 -2.34
CA ASP A 370 21.33 -5.49 -3.55
C ASP A 370 20.21 -4.86 -4.38
N LYS A 371 19.17 -4.31 -3.74
CA LYS A 371 18.02 -3.71 -4.41
C LYS A 371 17.54 -2.41 -3.76
N TYR A 372 17.25 -1.41 -4.59
CA TYR A 372 16.62 -0.17 -4.16
C TYR A 372 15.16 -0.13 -4.62
N SER A 373 14.24 -0.12 -3.65
CA SER A 373 12.82 0.11 -3.91
C SER A 373 12.48 1.57 -3.66
N VAL A 374 12.31 2.32 -4.75
CA VAL A 374 12.06 3.76 -4.79
C VAL A 374 10.58 4.02 -5.06
N GLU A 375 10.19 5.20 -5.56
CA GLU A 375 8.83 5.35 -6.09
C GLU A 375 8.62 4.47 -7.34
N MET A 376 7.94 3.33 -7.19
CA MET A 376 7.75 2.28 -8.21
C MET A 376 6.66 2.60 -9.24
N GLN A 377 6.48 3.89 -9.57
CA GLN A 377 5.44 4.35 -10.50
C GLN A 377 5.61 3.69 -11.87
N ASN A 378 4.50 3.22 -12.43
CA ASN A 378 4.46 2.59 -13.75
C ASN A 378 4.78 3.60 -14.88
N PRO A 379 5.88 3.40 -15.64
CA PRO A 379 6.28 4.28 -16.75
C PRO A 379 5.26 4.41 -17.87
N ASP A 380 4.39 3.41 -18.10
CA ASP A 380 3.31 3.51 -19.09
C ASP A 380 2.31 4.61 -18.74
N ILE A 381 2.17 4.93 -17.45
CA ILE A 381 1.29 5.99 -16.96
C ILE A 381 2.04 7.33 -16.92
N THR A 382 3.25 7.33 -16.39
CA THR A 382 3.96 8.59 -16.08
C THR A 382 4.65 9.22 -17.29
N LYS A 383 5.12 8.43 -18.27
CA LYS A 383 5.78 8.97 -19.47
C LYS A 383 4.82 9.81 -20.35
N PRO A 384 3.61 9.33 -20.69
CA PRO A 384 2.65 10.12 -21.47
C PRO A 384 2.19 11.41 -20.74
N ALA A 385 2.14 11.37 -19.41
CA ALA A 385 1.81 12.53 -18.57
C ALA A 385 2.99 13.52 -18.39
N GLY A 386 4.16 13.24 -18.97
CA GLY A 386 5.34 14.12 -18.93
C GLY A 386 6.19 14.01 -17.66
N ALA A 387 5.86 13.11 -16.72
CA ALA A 387 6.66 12.86 -15.53
C ALA A 387 7.88 11.95 -15.79
N GLY A 388 7.89 11.23 -16.93
CA GLY A 388 9.01 10.40 -17.35
C GLY A 388 9.10 9.07 -16.60
N ASP A 389 10.30 8.49 -16.54
CA ASP A 389 10.57 7.22 -15.86
C ASP A 389 11.07 7.48 -14.43
N VAL A 390 10.15 7.51 -13.47
CA VAL A 390 10.41 7.92 -12.08
C VAL A 390 11.37 6.95 -11.36
N PRO A 391 11.20 5.62 -11.41
CA PRO A 391 12.19 4.69 -10.85
C PRO A 391 13.59 4.89 -11.43
N ASN A 392 13.72 4.94 -12.76
CA ASN A 392 15.02 5.10 -13.43
C ASN A 392 15.70 6.44 -13.08
N ALA A 393 14.93 7.52 -12.95
CA ALA A 393 15.46 8.81 -12.50
C ALA A 393 16.05 8.73 -11.09
N ASN A 394 15.39 8.01 -10.17
CA ASN A 394 15.91 7.77 -8.84
C ASN A 394 17.18 6.92 -8.84
N TYR A 395 17.26 5.84 -9.62
CA TYR A 395 18.48 5.01 -9.69
C TYR A 395 19.68 5.77 -10.25
N LYS A 396 19.46 6.66 -11.23
CA LYS A 396 20.50 7.57 -11.72
C LYS A 396 21.01 8.48 -10.62
N MET A 397 20.13 9.00 -9.76
CA MET A 397 20.52 9.84 -8.62
C MET A 397 21.30 9.05 -7.56
N ILE A 398 20.85 7.83 -7.22
CA ILE A 398 21.55 6.95 -6.27
C ILE A 398 22.94 6.59 -6.81
N GLY A 399 23.04 6.16 -8.06
CA GLY A 399 24.33 5.86 -8.69
C GLY A 399 25.26 7.08 -8.74
N ALA A 400 24.72 8.27 -9.04
CA ALA A 400 25.49 9.51 -9.03
C ALA A 400 26.06 9.84 -7.64
N LEU A 401 25.28 9.62 -6.56
CA LEU A 401 25.80 9.71 -5.19
C LEU A 401 26.91 8.67 -4.94
N GLY A 402 26.77 7.46 -5.46
CA GLY A 402 27.81 6.42 -5.41
C GLY A 402 29.12 6.87 -6.06
N VAL A 403 29.04 7.52 -7.22
CA VAL A 403 30.21 8.11 -7.90
C VAL A 403 30.84 9.23 -7.08
N MET A 404 30.03 10.13 -6.52
CA MET A 404 30.53 11.22 -5.67
C MET A 404 31.26 10.70 -4.42
N ARG A 405 30.80 9.58 -3.87
CA ARG A 405 31.38 8.93 -2.70
C ARG A 405 32.56 8.01 -3.00
N LYS A 406 32.84 7.76 -4.29
CA LYS A 406 33.83 6.78 -4.77
C LYS A 406 33.48 5.33 -4.39
N ASP A 407 32.19 5.05 -4.17
CA ASP A 407 31.65 3.68 -4.03
C ASP A 407 31.52 3.00 -5.40
N LEU A 408 31.43 3.80 -6.47
CA LEU A 408 31.19 3.41 -7.86
C LEU A 408 32.02 4.29 -8.81
N GLU A 409 32.50 3.75 -9.93
CA GLU A 409 33.05 4.56 -11.03
C GLU A 409 31.95 5.05 -11.97
N ARG A 410 32.14 6.21 -12.61
CA ARG A 410 31.15 6.77 -13.55
C ARG A 410 30.82 5.83 -14.72
N SER A 411 31.78 5.03 -15.15
CA SER A 411 31.65 3.98 -16.19
C SER A 411 30.67 2.87 -15.78
N GLN A 412 30.51 2.61 -14.48
CA GLN A 412 29.70 1.52 -13.93
C GLN A 412 28.23 1.89 -13.69
N MET A 413 27.82 3.12 -14.03
CA MET A 413 26.47 3.64 -13.76
C MET A 413 25.35 2.79 -14.39
N LEU A 414 25.53 2.32 -15.63
CA LEU A 414 24.51 1.53 -16.31
C LEU A 414 24.36 0.15 -15.68
N ASP A 415 25.48 -0.50 -15.36
CA ASP A 415 25.49 -1.79 -14.68
C ASP A 415 24.90 -1.68 -13.27
N PHE A 416 25.17 -0.58 -12.56
CA PHE A 416 24.57 -0.30 -11.27
C PHE A 416 23.04 -0.22 -11.36
N ILE A 417 22.50 0.56 -12.31
CA ILE A 417 21.05 0.69 -12.48
C ILE A 417 20.43 -0.66 -12.84
N LYS A 418 21.07 -1.42 -13.74
CA LYS A 418 20.58 -2.75 -14.14
C LYS A 418 20.58 -3.75 -12.99
N LYS A 419 21.62 -3.74 -12.14
CA LYS A 419 21.78 -4.71 -11.06
C LYS A 419 20.93 -4.35 -9.83
N HIS A 420 20.95 -3.08 -9.43
CA HIS A 420 20.40 -2.62 -8.15
C HIS A 420 19.03 -1.92 -8.28
N GLY A 421 18.64 -1.54 -9.50
CA GLY A 421 17.32 -1.00 -9.80
C GLY A 421 16.34 -2.05 -10.31
N MET A 422 15.11 -1.60 -10.54
CA MET A 422 13.98 -2.37 -11.10
C MET A 422 13.11 -1.47 -11.96
N VAL A 423 12.35 -2.02 -12.91
CA VAL A 423 11.31 -1.22 -13.58
C VAL A 423 10.16 -0.93 -12.61
N GLY A 424 9.42 0.17 -12.81
CA GLY A 424 8.21 0.46 -12.03
C GLY A 424 6.98 -0.23 -12.63
N TRP A 425 6.07 -0.68 -11.78
CA TRP A 425 4.84 -1.38 -12.18
C TRP A 425 3.59 -0.91 -11.44
N ALA A 426 3.76 -0.23 -10.30
CA ALA A 426 2.65 0.10 -9.41
C ALA A 426 1.75 1.17 -10.04
N PRO A 427 0.41 1.03 -9.91
CA PRO A 427 -0.52 2.01 -10.44
C PRO A 427 -0.44 3.33 -9.66
N THR A 428 -0.96 4.39 -10.27
CA THR A 428 -0.93 5.73 -9.68
C THR A 428 -2.09 5.92 -8.70
N GLN A 429 -1.85 5.54 -7.46
CA GLN A 429 -2.70 5.77 -6.29
C GLN A 429 -1.75 6.29 -5.22
N GLY A 430 -1.81 7.55 -4.78
CA GLY A 430 -0.58 8.24 -4.35
C GLY A 430 0.35 7.51 -3.35
N HIS A 431 -0.15 6.72 -2.39
CA HIS A 431 0.66 5.88 -1.50
C HIS A 431 1.11 4.53 -2.08
N ILE A 432 0.39 3.98 -3.06
CA ILE A 432 0.64 2.68 -3.69
C ILE A 432 2.00 2.60 -4.40
N PRO A 433 2.44 3.55 -5.24
CA PRO A 433 3.73 3.46 -5.91
C PRO A 433 4.89 3.93 -5.02
N SER A 434 4.79 3.78 -3.70
CA SER A 434 5.93 3.92 -2.78
C SER A 434 6.97 2.81 -3.02
N GLY A 435 7.97 2.68 -2.14
CA GLY A 435 8.88 1.52 -2.15
C GLY A 435 8.27 0.22 -1.59
N VAL A 436 7.13 0.28 -0.92
CA VAL A 436 6.53 -0.89 -0.23
C VAL A 436 5.96 -1.99 -1.15
N PRO A 437 5.52 -1.74 -2.40
CA PRO A 437 5.12 -2.80 -3.33
C PRO A 437 6.18 -3.88 -3.57
N TYR A 438 7.46 -3.56 -3.40
CA TYR A 438 8.53 -4.55 -3.54
C TYR A 438 8.72 -5.44 -2.29
N LEU A 439 8.12 -5.10 -1.15
CA LEU A 439 8.47 -5.74 0.13
C LEU A 439 8.18 -7.25 0.16
N GLY A 440 7.08 -7.70 -0.44
CA GLY A 440 6.76 -9.12 -0.58
C GLY A 440 7.78 -9.85 -1.44
N PHE A 441 8.16 -9.26 -2.58
CA PHE A 441 9.22 -9.78 -3.46
C PHE A 441 10.57 -9.83 -2.75
N ALA A 442 10.97 -8.74 -2.11
CA ALA A 442 12.21 -8.65 -1.34
C ALA A 442 12.27 -9.74 -0.27
N ARG A 443 11.15 -9.99 0.42
CA ARG A 443 11.08 -11.05 1.43
C ARG A 443 11.36 -12.42 0.82
N GLU A 444 10.72 -12.75 -0.29
CA GLU A 444 10.90 -14.04 -0.95
C GLU A 444 12.30 -14.19 -1.54
N ASP A 445 12.80 -13.15 -2.21
CA ASP A 445 14.17 -13.12 -2.73
C ASP A 445 15.21 -13.36 -1.63
N ILE A 446 15.01 -12.78 -0.45
CA ILE A 446 15.90 -12.99 0.70
C ILE A 446 15.78 -14.41 1.25
N LEU A 447 14.56 -14.93 1.39
CA LEU A 447 14.32 -16.30 1.88
C LEU A 447 14.87 -17.36 0.92
N GLU A 448 14.81 -17.10 -0.38
CA GLU A 448 15.34 -17.95 -1.44
C GLU A 448 16.84 -17.70 -1.71
N GLY A 449 17.44 -16.70 -1.05
CA GLY A 449 18.87 -16.37 -1.16
C GLY A 449 19.28 -15.69 -2.47
N ARG A 450 18.33 -15.13 -3.24
CA ARG A 450 18.59 -14.33 -4.44
C ARG A 450 19.24 -12.98 -4.12
N ILE A 451 18.83 -12.36 -3.01
CA ILE A 451 19.41 -11.11 -2.50
C ILE A 451 19.64 -11.23 -0.98
N ASN A 452 20.47 -10.36 -0.42
CA ASN A 452 20.73 -10.28 1.02
C ASN A 452 19.97 -9.14 1.67
N ASN A 453 19.71 -8.05 0.94
CA ASN A 453 19.03 -6.89 1.49
C ASN A 453 18.33 -6.05 0.41
N ALA A 454 17.43 -5.19 0.83
CA ALA A 454 16.83 -4.17 0.00
C ALA A 454 16.60 -2.90 0.82
N MET A 455 16.75 -1.73 0.20
CA MET A 455 16.38 -0.45 0.82
C MET A 455 15.01 -0.02 0.31
N ILE A 456 14.06 0.17 1.23
CA ILE A 456 12.71 0.64 0.95
C ILE A 456 12.66 2.14 1.21
N ILE A 457 12.32 2.93 0.18
CA ILE A 457 12.36 4.39 0.21
C ILE A 457 10.94 4.93 -0.04
N GLY A 458 10.47 5.81 0.84
CA GLY A 458 9.24 6.57 0.67
C GLY A 458 9.56 8.05 0.49
N LYS A 459 8.91 8.71 -0.49
CA LYS A 459 9.02 10.16 -0.72
C LYS A 459 7.64 10.74 -0.99
N GLY A 460 7.32 11.87 -0.37
CA GLY A 460 6.00 12.50 -0.45
C GLY A 460 6.07 13.97 -0.84
N SER A 461 5.12 14.44 -1.65
CA SER A 461 5.03 15.84 -2.07
C SER A 461 4.09 16.63 -1.14
N LEU A 462 4.55 17.04 0.04
CA LEU A 462 3.70 17.70 1.05
C LEU A 462 3.16 19.07 0.60
N PHE A 463 3.79 19.71 -0.39
CA PHE A 463 3.39 21.03 -0.87
C PHE A 463 1.98 21.09 -1.47
N LEU A 464 1.41 19.94 -1.85
CA LEU A 464 0.02 19.85 -2.31
C LEU A 464 -0.98 20.25 -1.22
N GLY A 465 -0.66 19.97 0.05
CA GLY A 465 -1.47 20.37 1.19
C GLY A 465 -1.42 21.87 1.49
N ARG A 466 -0.54 22.64 0.82
CA ARG A 466 -0.33 24.09 1.02
C ARG A 466 0.05 24.49 2.46
N MET A 467 0.59 23.55 3.24
CA MET A 467 1.06 23.80 4.61
C MET A 467 2.58 23.98 4.71
N THR A 468 3.34 23.48 3.73
CA THR A 468 4.80 23.55 3.67
C THR A 468 5.27 23.44 2.22
N ASN A 469 6.46 23.93 1.90
CA ASN A 469 7.10 23.70 0.58
C ASN A 469 8.08 22.52 0.59
N LEU A 470 8.17 21.81 1.71
CA LEU A 470 9.06 20.65 1.86
C LEU A 470 8.48 19.42 1.16
N PHE A 471 9.38 18.52 0.78
CA PHE A 471 9.04 17.12 0.56
C PHE A 471 9.04 16.40 1.90
N ASP A 472 8.41 15.24 1.94
CA ASP A 472 8.62 14.24 2.99
C ASP A 472 9.50 13.11 2.47
N GLY A 473 10.16 12.39 3.37
CA GLY A 473 10.85 11.18 2.99
C GLY A 473 11.52 10.44 4.15
N VAL A 474 11.44 9.12 4.07
CA VAL A 474 12.12 8.19 4.97
C VAL A 474 12.54 6.94 4.21
N SER A 475 13.49 6.21 4.76
CA SER A 475 13.88 4.90 4.24
C SER A 475 14.19 3.91 5.36
N ILE A 476 14.10 2.62 5.06
CA ILE A 476 14.50 1.53 5.96
C ILE A 476 15.14 0.41 5.14
N ILE A 477 16.14 -0.26 5.72
CA ILE A 477 16.76 -1.44 5.11
C ILE A 477 16.06 -2.70 5.63
N VAL A 478 15.68 -3.56 4.70
CA VAL A 478 15.26 -4.95 4.96
C VAL A 478 16.47 -5.82 4.69
N GLU A 479 16.79 -6.72 5.60
CA GLU A 479 18.00 -7.54 5.52
C GLU A 479 17.74 -8.99 5.90
N LYS A 480 18.52 -9.90 5.32
CA LYS A 480 18.51 -11.31 5.67
C LYS A 480 18.64 -11.53 7.17
N ASN A 481 17.78 -12.37 7.71
CA ASN A 481 17.84 -12.73 9.12
C ASN A 481 19.12 -13.52 9.42
N SER A 482 19.75 -13.21 10.54
CA SER A 482 20.96 -13.91 11.00
C SER A 482 20.67 -15.28 11.63
N GLY A 483 19.40 -15.67 11.79
CA GLY A 483 19.00 -16.89 12.51
C GLY A 483 18.98 -16.74 14.03
N LYS A 484 19.38 -15.58 14.54
CA LYS A 484 19.41 -15.30 15.98
C LYS A 484 18.06 -14.73 16.42
N THR A 485 17.26 -15.56 17.06
CA THR A 485 16.20 -15.08 17.95
C THR A 485 16.84 -14.59 19.25
N GLU A 486 16.26 -13.61 19.92
CA GLU A 486 16.58 -13.41 21.34
C GLU A 486 16.06 -14.66 22.06
N GLU A 487 16.90 -15.71 22.13
CA GLU A 487 16.85 -16.63 23.26
C GLU A 487 16.86 -15.72 24.48
N GLU A 488 15.79 -15.79 25.28
CA GLU A 488 15.80 -15.26 26.63
C GLU A 488 17.19 -15.56 27.19
N LYS A 489 17.86 -14.53 27.72
CA LYS A 489 18.95 -14.74 28.67
C LYS A 489 18.37 -15.46 29.89
N VAL A 490 17.97 -16.71 29.75
CA VAL A 490 17.88 -17.66 30.85
C VAL A 490 19.33 -17.86 31.20
N ILE A 491 19.82 -17.02 32.10
CA ILE A 491 21.08 -17.24 32.79
C ILE A 491 21.04 -18.69 33.21
N SER A 492 21.96 -19.49 32.68
CA SER A 492 21.94 -20.93 32.92
C SER A 492 22.00 -21.18 34.43
N GLU A 493 21.43 -22.29 34.91
CA GLU A 493 21.52 -22.66 36.33
C GLU A 493 22.98 -22.67 36.84
N GLU A 494 23.92 -22.92 35.93
CA GLU A 494 25.37 -22.90 36.15
C GLU A 494 25.93 -21.48 36.31
N GLU A 495 25.49 -20.51 35.51
CA GLU A 495 25.86 -19.09 35.68
C GLU A 495 25.26 -18.50 36.97
N ILE A 496 24.03 -18.90 37.36
CA ILE A 496 23.44 -18.52 38.65
C ILE A 496 24.28 -19.10 39.80
N LYS A 497 24.67 -20.38 39.72
CA LYS A 497 25.56 -21.01 40.72
C LYS A 497 26.93 -20.33 40.78
N ALA A 498 27.48 -19.90 39.64
CA ALA A 498 28.75 -19.18 39.59
C ALA A 498 28.67 -17.82 40.30
N LEU A 499 27.61 -17.04 40.02
CA LEU A 499 27.36 -15.75 40.67
C LEU A 499 27.14 -15.88 42.19
N ILE A 500 26.38 -16.90 42.61
CA ILE A 500 26.19 -17.19 44.05
C ILE A 500 27.51 -17.60 44.70
N ALA A 501 28.31 -18.46 44.06
CA ALA A 501 29.60 -18.90 44.59
C ALA A 501 30.65 -17.79 44.65
N GLU A 502 30.59 -16.81 43.75
CA GLU A 502 31.41 -15.59 43.79
C GLU A 502 30.98 -14.69 44.94
N ALA A 503 29.67 -14.40 45.07
CA ALA A 503 29.13 -13.61 46.18
C ALA A 503 29.41 -14.24 47.56
N MET A 504 29.34 -15.58 47.68
CA MET A 504 29.69 -16.28 48.93
C MET A 504 31.19 -16.22 49.24
N ARG A 505 32.07 -16.25 48.22
CA ARG A 505 33.51 -16.10 48.40
C ARG A 505 33.87 -14.69 48.86
N ASP A 506 33.26 -13.67 48.26
CA ASP A 506 33.45 -12.28 48.67
C ASP A 506 32.94 -12.05 50.10
N PHE A 507 31.77 -12.59 50.45
CA PHE A 507 31.24 -12.51 51.80
C PHE A 507 32.14 -13.21 52.83
N ALA A 508 32.65 -14.41 52.52
CA ALA A 508 33.58 -15.12 53.38
C ALA A 508 34.92 -14.39 53.53
N SER A 509 35.40 -13.72 52.46
CA SER A 509 36.63 -12.93 52.52
C SER A 509 36.50 -11.69 53.41
N HIS A 510 35.31 -11.09 53.47
CA HIS A 510 35.00 -9.99 54.38
C HIS A 510 34.89 -10.44 55.85
N LEU A 511 34.40 -11.66 56.11
CA LEU A 511 34.34 -12.23 57.47
C LEU A 511 35.70 -12.67 58.03
N LEU A 512 36.71 -12.83 57.17
CA LEU A 512 38.09 -13.18 57.56
C LEU A 512 39.01 -11.94 57.71
N GLN A 513 38.46 -10.73 57.49
CA GLN A 513 39.18 -9.45 57.66
C GLN A 513 38.86 -8.73 58.97
N ASP A 514 38.08 -9.34 59.86
CA ASP A 514 38.02 -9.05 61.30
C ASP A 514 38.68 -10.22 62.08
#